data_AF-A0A931FSV9-F1
#
_entry.id   AF-A0A931FSV9-F1
#
_cell.length_a   1.000
_cell.length_b   1.000
_cell.length_c   1.000
_cell.angle_alpha   90.00
_cell.angle_beta   90.00
_cell.angle_gamma   90.00
#
_symmetry.space_group_name_H-M   'P 1'
#
loop_
_entity.id
_entity.type
_entity.pdbx_description
1 polymer ?
#
loop_
_entity_poly.entity_id
_entity_poly.type
_entity_poly.pdbx_seq_one_letter_code
_entity_poly.pdbx_strand_id
1 'polypeptide(L)'
;MKGSLVLLFGFLAAIILTARPGDPALFPAGEDGIDVLLVGNGYHAGLAIPLAPLAAVATRFRQFDWIEVGWGDADFYRATPTAASLQARPEASHLILRRSRSDRLEG
;
A
#
# COMPACT_ATOMS: atom_id res chain seq x y z
N MET A 1 -27.80 -12.53 -23.14
CA MET A 1 -26.76 -11.74 -23.86
C MET A 1 -27.01 -10.24 -23.84
N LYS A 2 -28.17 -9.71 -24.29
CA LYS A 2 -28.42 -8.24 -24.35
C LYS A 2 -28.32 -7.52 -22.98
N GLY A 3 -28.84 -8.13 -21.91
CA GLY A 3 -28.75 -7.57 -20.55
C GLY A 3 -27.31 -7.46 -20.01
N SER A 4 -26.45 -8.46 -20.28
CA SER A 4 -25.04 -8.42 -19.88
C SER A 4 -24.27 -7.30 -20.59
N LEU A 5 -24.58 -7.03 -21.86
CA LEU A 5 -23.96 -5.91 -22.59
C LEU A 5 -24.36 -4.57 -21.98
N VAL A 6 -25.64 -4.37 -21.66
CA VAL A 6 -26.12 -3.13 -21.03
C VAL A 6 -25.45 -2.92 -19.67
N LEU A 7 -25.34 -3.97 -18.86
CA LEU A 7 -24.65 -3.89 -17.56
C LEU A 7 -23.16 -3.59 -17.71
N LEU A 8 -22.47 -4.24 -18.65
CA LEU A 8 -21.05 -3.99 -18.90
C LEU A 8 -20.80 -2.55 -19.34
N PHE A 9 -21.59 -2.03 -20.29
CA PHE A 9 -21.44 -0.66 -20.76
C PHE A 9 -21.83 0.36 -19.69
N GLY A 10 -22.88 0.10 -18.91
CA GLY A 10 -23.25 0.94 -17.78
C GLY A 10 -22.16 1.01 -16.72
N PHE A 11 -21.53 -0.13 -16.42
CA PHE A 11 -20.41 -0.21 -15.47
C PHE A 11 -19.17 0.53 -15.98
N LEU A 12 -18.80 0.34 -17.25
CA LEU A 12 -17.69 1.07 -17.87
C LEU A 12 -17.95 2.58 -17.90
N ALA A 13 -19.18 3.00 -18.25
CA ALA A 13 -19.56 4.40 -18.22
C ALA A 13 -19.47 4.98 -16.81
N ALA A 14 -19.89 4.23 -15.79
CA ALA A 14 -19.75 4.66 -14.40
C ALA A 14 -18.29 4.83 -13.99
N ILE A 15 -17.39 3.90 -14.35
CA ILE A 15 -15.94 4.03 -14.09
C ILE A 15 -15.40 5.31 -14.74
N ILE A 16 -15.71 5.53 -16.02
CA ILE A 16 -15.20 6.69 -16.77
C ILE A 16 -15.75 8.00 -16.20
N LEU A 17 -17.05 8.07 -15.93
CA LEU A 17 -17.72 9.29 -15.44
C LEU A 17 -17.33 9.64 -14.00
N THR A 18 -16.92 8.64 -13.20
CA THR A 18 -16.49 8.86 -11.81
C THR A 18 -14.98 8.93 -11.66
N ALA A 19 -14.21 8.67 -12.71
CA ALA A 19 -12.76 8.84 -12.70
C ALA A 19 -12.44 10.33 -12.48
N ARG A 20 -11.95 10.65 -11.29
CA ARG A 20 -11.46 11.98 -10.95
C ARG A 20 -9.93 11.97 -11.06
N PRO A 21 -9.33 12.68 -12.03
CA PRO A 21 -7.89 12.89 -12.00
C PRO A 21 -7.54 13.63 -10.69
N GLY A 22 -6.42 13.27 -10.08
CA GLY A 22 -5.93 13.98 -8.89
C GLY A 22 -5.70 15.45 -9.23
N ASP A 23 -6.11 16.35 -8.33
CA ASP A 23 -5.91 17.79 -8.49
C ASP A 23 -4.45 18.15 -8.15
N PRO A 24 -3.62 18.59 -9.12
CA PRO A 24 -2.24 18.96 -8.87
C PRO A 24 -2.11 20.16 -7.92
N ALA A 25 -3.14 21.02 -7.84
CA ALA A 25 -3.14 22.18 -6.94
C ALA A 25 -3.20 21.79 -5.45
N LEU A 26 -3.58 20.56 -5.13
CA LEU A 26 -3.55 20.03 -3.75
C LEU A 26 -2.14 19.61 -3.31
N PHE A 27 -1.21 19.45 -4.26
CA PHE A 27 0.17 19.02 -3.99
C PHE A 27 1.16 19.92 -4.76
N PRO A 28 1.18 21.23 -4.47
CA PRO A 28 2.17 22.11 -5.10
C PRO A 28 3.56 21.65 -4.66
N ALA A 29 4.39 21.22 -5.61
CA ALA A 29 5.81 21.00 -5.33
C ALA A 29 6.44 22.35 -4.96
N GLY A 30 7.17 22.40 -3.85
CA GLY A 30 8.02 23.54 -3.54
C GLY A 30 9.18 23.63 -4.55
N GLU A 31 9.82 24.80 -4.65
CA GLU A 31 10.96 25.00 -5.56
C GLU A 31 12.11 24.01 -5.29
N ASP A 32 12.26 23.55 -4.04
CA ASP A 32 13.25 22.55 -3.61
C ASP A 32 12.65 21.13 -3.40
N GLY A 33 11.48 20.86 -3.98
CA GLY A 33 10.83 19.55 -3.88
C GLY A 33 11.63 18.44 -4.59
N ILE A 34 11.56 17.21 -4.06
CA ILE A 34 12.08 16.02 -4.75
C ILE A 34 10.93 15.19 -5.31
N ASP A 35 11.17 14.53 -6.43
CA ASP A 35 10.20 13.59 -6.99
C ASP A 35 10.11 12.34 -6.11
N VAL A 36 8.88 12.02 -5.71
CA VAL A 36 8.55 10.79 -4.97
C VAL A 36 7.47 10.07 -5.74
N LEU A 37 7.64 8.76 -5.92
CA LEU A 37 6.66 7.94 -6.63
C LEU A 37 5.82 7.16 -5.63
N LEU A 38 4.49 7.22 -5.78
CA LEU A 38 3.59 6.28 -5.10
C LEU A 38 3.64 4.95 -5.85
N VAL A 39 4.14 3.92 -5.17
CA VAL A 39 4.17 2.54 -5.68
C VAL A 39 3.08 1.72 -4.99
N GLY A 40 2.43 0.83 -5.73
CA GLY A 40 1.38 -0.02 -5.18
C GLY A 40 1.14 -1.28 -6.01
N ASN A 41 0.93 -2.40 -5.33
CA ASN A 41 0.76 -3.73 -5.94
C ASN A 41 -0.54 -4.44 -5.53
N GLY A 42 -1.52 -3.69 -5.03
CA GLY A 42 -2.84 -4.21 -4.61
C GLY A 42 -2.90 -4.72 -3.17
N TYR A 43 -1.76 -5.06 -2.55
CA TYR A 43 -1.68 -5.49 -1.15
C TYR A 43 -0.76 -4.61 -0.30
N HIS A 44 0.16 -3.90 -0.95
CA HIS A 44 1.07 -2.95 -0.34
C HIS A 44 1.07 -1.66 -1.15
N ALA A 45 1.25 -0.54 -0.45
CA ALA A 45 1.55 0.74 -1.03
C ALA A 45 2.74 1.35 -0.28
N GLY A 46 3.61 2.01 -1.03
CA GLY A 46 4.85 2.58 -0.54
C GLY A 46 5.21 3.84 -1.31
N LEU A 47 6.21 4.56 -0.81
CA LEU A 47 6.81 5.70 -1.50
C LEU A 47 8.20 5.32 -1.98
N ALA A 48 8.45 5.38 -3.27
CA ALA A 48 9.82 5.30 -3.79
C ALA A 48 10.45 6.70 -3.74
N ILE A 49 11.54 6.81 -3.00
CA ILE A 49 12.27 8.05 -2.71
C ILE A 49 13.70 7.92 -3.28
N PRO A 50 14.28 8.97 -3.87
CA PRO A 50 15.67 8.96 -4.29
C PRO A 50 16.62 8.66 -3.12
N LEU A 51 17.67 7.88 -3.35
CA LEU A 51 18.64 7.55 -2.29
C LEU A 51 19.51 8.74 -1.87
N ALA A 52 19.83 9.64 -2.81
CA ALA A 52 20.73 10.77 -2.59
C ALA A 52 20.43 11.60 -1.31
N PRO A 53 19.18 11.98 -1.00
CA PRO A 53 18.84 12.70 0.24
C PRO A 53 18.85 11.84 1.52
N LEU A 54 18.92 10.50 1.43
CA LEU A 54 18.74 9.57 2.55
C LEU A 54 20.06 9.12 3.19
N ALA A 55 20.81 10.08 3.75
CA ALA A 55 22.16 9.86 4.30
C ALA A 55 22.26 8.71 5.33
N ALA A 56 21.23 8.52 6.17
CA ALA A 56 21.22 7.51 7.22
C ALA A 56 21.25 6.06 6.70
N VAL A 57 20.79 5.83 5.47
CA VAL A 57 20.68 4.49 4.87
C VAL A 57 21.48 4.36 3.57
N ALA A 58 22.04 5.47 3.07
CA ALA A 58 22.80 5.54 1.82
C ALA A 58 23.88 4.47 1.70
N THR A 59 24.71 4.25 2.73
CA THR A 59 25.79 3.24 2.67
C THR A 59 25.25 1.82 2.51
N ARG A 60 24.13 1.51 3.17
CA ARG A 60 23.51 0.17 3.20
C ARG A 60 22.89 -0.18 1.84
N PHE A 61 22.37 0.83 1.13
CA PHE A 61 21.62 0.69 -0.11
C PHE A 61 22.29 1.33 -1.32
N ARG A 62 23.58 1.68 -1.21
CA ARG A 62 24.37 2.40 -2.23
C ARG A 62 24.32 1.82 -3.65
N GLN A 63 23.92 0.56 -3.80
CA GLN A 63 23.74 -0.10 -5.10
C GLN A 63 22.39 0.22 -5.78
N PHE A 64 21.52 1.01 -5.15
CA PHE A 64 20.19 1.36 -5.66
C PHE A 64 20.02 2.88 -5.74
N ASP A 65 19.36 3.36 -6.80
CA ASP A 65 19.08 4.79 -6.96
C ASP A 65 17.83 5.24 -6.18
N TRP A 66 16.93 4.30 -5.90
CA TRP A 66 15.64 4.52 -5.24
C TRP A 66 15.45 3.54 -4.09
N ILE A 67 14.79 4.00 -3.02
CA ILE A 67 14.35 3.18 -1.90
C ILE A 67 12.83 3.29 -1.76
N GLU A 68 12.16 2.15 -1.65
CA GLU A 68 10.75 2.10 -1.24
C GLU A 68 10.62 2.18 0.29
N VAL A 69 9.86 3.16 0.76
CA VAL A 69 9.48 3.32 2.17
C VAL A 69 7.99 2.99 2.29
N GLY A 70 7.71 1.82 2.86
CA GLY A 70 6.36 1.39 3.21
C GLY A 70 5.99 1.77 4.65
N TRP A 71 4.70 1.76 4.94
CA TRP A 71 4.15 1.93 6.28
C TRP A 71 3.04 0.91 6.53
N GLY A 72 2.75 0.63 7.79
CA GLY A 72 1.79 -0.40 8.19
C GLY A 72 1.86 -0.71 9.67
N ASP A 73 1.13 -1.74 10.07
CA ASP A 73 1.10 -2.19 11.46
C ASP A 73 2.47 -2.75 11.89
N ALA A 74 3.01 -2.27 13.01
CA ALA A 74 4.29 -2.72 13.52
C ALA A 74 4.27 -4.21 13.90
N ASP A 75 3.11 -4.75 14.28
CA ASP A 75 2.94 -6.17 14.56
C ASP A 75 2.95 -6.99 13.26
N PHE A 76 2.45 -6.43 12.14
CA PHE A 76 2.55 -7.06 10.83
C PHE A 76 4.02 -7.20 10.39
N TYR A 77 4.85 -6.17 10.60
CA TYR A 77 6.27 -6.22 10.24
C TYR A 77 7.12 -7.08 11.16
N ARG A 78 6.71 -7.26 12.43
CA ARG A 78 7.47 -8.05 13.42
C ARG A 78 6.98 -9.48 13.55
N ALA A 79 5.74 -9.75 13.17
CA ALA A 79 5.24 -11.12 13.09
C ALA A 79 5.96 -11.83 11.95
N THR A 80 6.69 -12.89 12.27
CA THR A 80 7.12 -13.87 11.28
C THR A 80 6.07 -14.97 11.27
N PRO A 81 5.19 -15.04 10.25
CA PRO A 81 4.22 -16.12 10.17
C PRO A 81 4.97 -17.44 10.09
N THR A 82 4.72 -18.34 11.03
CA THR A 82 5.18 -19.73 10.91
C THR A 82 4.23 -20.47 9.98
N ALA A 83 4.65 -21.57 9.36
CA ALA A 83 3.74 -22.40 8.55
C ALA A 83 2.48 -22.83 9.33
N ALA A 84 2.59 -23.00 10.66
CA ALA A 84 1.48 -23.31 11.55
C ALA A 84 0.48 -22.14 11.76
N SER A 85 0.87 -20.90 11.44
CA SER A 85 0.01 -19.71 11.54
C SER A 85 -0.88 -19.49 10.32
N LEU A 86 -0.62 -20.20 9.22
CA LEU A 86 -1.45 -20.17 8.02
C LEU A 86 -2.69 -21.06 8.22
N GLN A 87 -3.81 -20.47 8.60
CA GLN A 87 -5.10 -21.15 8.58
C GLN A 87 -5.76 -20.96 7.21
N ALA A 88 -5.83 -22.01 6.41
CA ALA A 88 -6.70 -22.03 5.25
C ALA A 88 -8.15 -22.08 5.74
N ARG A 89 -8.88 -20.97 5.63
CA ARG A 89 -10.32 -20.94 5.85
C ARG A 89 -11.03 -21.12 4.49
N PRO A 90 -12.03 -22.01 4.38
CA PRO A 90 -12.75 -22.22 3.14
C PRO A 90 -13.72 -21.08 2.78
N GLU A 91 -13.81 -20.04 3.61
CA GLU A 91 -14.60 -18.83 3.32
C GLU A 91 -13.70 -17.75 2.71
N ALA A 92 -14.08 -17.29 1.53
CA ALA A 92 -13.38 -16.30 0.73
C ALA A 92 -12.99 -15.02 1.49
N SER A 93 -11.72 -14.63 1.31
CA SER A 93 -11.26 -13.25 1.15
C SER A 93 -11.27 -12.30 2.35
N HIS A 94 -10.80 -12.69 3.53
CA HIS A 94 -10.11 -11.72 4.41
C HIS A 94 -9.04 -12.45 5.25
N LEU A 95 -7.77 -12.30 4.89
CA LEU A 95 -6.65 -12.68 5.75
C LEU A 95 -6.60 -11.70 6.94
N ILE A 96 -7.41 -11.96 7.96
CA ILE A 96 -7.39 -11.21 9.21
C ILE A 96 -6.40 -11.92 10.14
N LEU A 97 -5.22 -11.35 10.31
CA LEU A 97 -4.32 -11.75 11.40
C LEU A 97 -5.02 -11.42 12.72
N ARG A 98 -5.40 -12.47 13.46
CA ARG A 98 -6.11 -12.36 14.74
C ARG A 98 -5.22 -11.64 15.76
N ARG A 99 -5.66 -10.46 16.21
CA ARG A 99 -5.12 -9.72 17.36
C ARG A 99 -5.04 -10.62 18.59
N SER A 100 -3.84 -10.99 19.02
CA SER A 100 -3.61 -11.57 20.34
C SER A 100 -3.63 -10.42 21.35
N ARG A 101 -4.71 -10.35 22.14
CA ARG A 101 -4.88 -9.38 23.23
C ARG A 101 -3.94 -9.82 24.36
N SER A 102 -2.78 -9.18 24.51
CA SER A 102 -1.97 -9.30 25.73
C SER A 102 -2.50 -8.35 26.78
N ASP A 103 -2.57 -8.86 28.00
CA ASP A 103 -3.30 -8.27 29.10
C ASP A 103 -2.75 -6.91 29.55
N ARG A 104 -3.71 -6.08 29.92
CA ARG A 104 -3.60 -4.89 30.74
C ARG A 104 -2.79 -5.23 31.99
N LEU A 105 -1.56 -4.73 32.08
CA LEU A 105 -0.89 -4.55 33.35
C LEU A 105 -1.61 -3.40 34.06
N GLU A 106 -2.45 -3.75 35.03
CA GLU A 106 -2.92 -2.83 36.04
C GLU A 106 -1.71 -2.39 36.90
N GLY A 107 -1.64 -1.08 37.14
CA GLY A 107 -0.80 -0.50 38.19
C GLY A 107 -1.51 -0.50 39.53
#